data_AF-R7LLQ2-F1
#
_entry.id   AF-R7LLQ2-F1
#
_cell.length_a   1.000
_cell.length_b   1.000
_cell.length_c   1.000
_cell.angle_alpha   90.00
_cell.angle_beta   90.00
_cell.angle_gamma   90.00
#
_symmetry.space_group_name_H-M   'P 1'
#
loop_
_entity.id
_entity.type
_entity.pdbx_description
1 polymer ?
#
loop_
_entity_poly.entity_id
_entity_poly.type
_entity_poly.pdbx_seq_one_letter_code
_entity_poly.pdbx_strand_id
1 'polypeptide(L)'
;MVTLGIIGVVSAMTVPSLMQNYQRQSYVTQLHKVYNELSQAAVQYQTERNAINLKEAGLTSQTAAENFIEEHFKVVQKCGSDRTPCFPEAGDYKKLSGATVTAWYTPRTNYVIASGASIGISYRANGDVLCEFYVDVNGKKGPNIVGRDLFPIFLYNNGLIDDNDFSADNRAPMTKDERNTNYAVCTNNLGNQWHGCFGKILNDNWQMTY
;
A
#
# COMPACT_ATOMS: atom_id res chain seq x y z
N MET A 1 -52.19 0.33 1.94
CA MET A 1 -50.91 1.07 1.77
C MET A 1 -50.00 0.74 2.95
N VAL A 2 -49.31 -0.40 2.92
CA VAL A 2 -48.34 -0.79 3.97
C VAL A 2 -47.11 -1.50 3.36
N THR A 3 -47.20 -1.95 2.10
CA THR A 3 -46.15 -2.72 1.42
C THR A 3 -45.01 -1.88 0.85
N LEU A 4 -45.26 -0.63 0.42
CA LEU A 4 -44.21 0.27 -0.10
C LEU A 4 -43.28 0.82 1.00
N GLY A 5 -43.77 0.97 2.24
CA GLY A 5 -42.97 1.43 3.37
C GLY A 5 -41.96 0.39 3.86
N ILE A 6 -42.35 -0.90 3.85
CA ILE A 6 -41.49 -2.00 4.32
C ILE A 6 -40.36 -2.28 3.33
N ILE A 7 -40.63 -2.25 2.02
CA ILE A 7 -39.61 -2.46 0.99
C ILE A 7 -38.60 -1.30 0.98
N GLY A 8 -39.02 -0.05 1.18
CA GLY A 8 -38.13 1.11 1.26
C GLY A 8 -37.14 1.05 2.43
N VAL A 9 -37.56 0.55 3.59
CA VAL A 9 -36.71 0.44 4.79
C VAL A 9 -35.69 -0.70 4.66
N VAL A 10 -36.06 -1.84 4.08
CA VAL A 10 -35.14 -2.98 3.92
C VAL A 10 -34.12 -2.73 2.80
N SER A 11 -34.51 -2.03 1.73
CA SER A 11 -33.59 -1.63 0.65
C SER A 11 -32.54 -0.62 1.13
N ALA A 12 -32.92 0.29 2.04
CA ALA A 12 -32.02 1.32 2.57
C ALA A 12 -30.94 0.78 3.52
N MET A 13 -31.14 -0.39 4.14
CA MET A 13 -30.16 -1.00 5.05
C MET A 13 -29.19 -1.95 4.34
N THR A 14 -29.56 -2.50 3.19
CA THR A 14 -28.72 -3.41 2.40
C THR A 14 -27.86 -2.69 1.38
N VAL A 15 -28.28 -1.53 0.86
CA VAL A 15 -27.52 -0.78 -0.16
C VAL A 15 -26.22 -0.16 0.39
N PRO A 16 -26.17 0.49 1.57
CA PRO A 16 -24.93 1.04 2.10
C PRO A 16 -23.92 -0.04 2.48
N SER A 17 -24.37 -1.13 3.09
CA SER A 17 -23.50 -2.25 3.51
C SER A 17 -22.96 -3.03 2.30
N LEU A 18 -23.80 -3.31 1.30
CA LEU A 18 -23.36 -3.93 0.06
C LEU A 18 -22.39 -3.02 -0.73
N MET A 19 -22.68 -1.73 -0.83
CA MET A 19 -21.82 -0.76 -1.54
C MET A 19 -20.46 -0.60 -0.85
N GLN A 20 -20.44 -0.50 0.49
CA GLN A 20 -19.19 -0.47 1.25
C GLN A 20 -18.39 -1.76 1.07
N ASN A 21 -19.04 -2.92 1.10
CA ASN A 21 -18.37 -4.20 0.85
C ASN A 21 -17.82 -4.31 -0.58
N TYR A 22 -18.57 -3.85 -1.58
CA TYR A 22 -18.11 -3.82 -2.97
C TYR A 22 -16.90 -2.90 -3.15
N GLN A 23 -16.94 -1.69 -2.56
CA GLN A 23 -15.81 -0.76 -2.60
C GLN A 23 -14.56 -1.36 -1.97
N ARG A 24 -14.69 -2.00 -0.79
CA ARG A 24 -13.58 -2.71 -0.13
C ARG A 24 -13.01 -3.79 -1.03
N GLN A 25 -13.86 -4.62 -1.66
CA GLN A 25 -13.40 -5.64 -2.60
C GLN A 25 -12.67 -5.04 -3.81
N SER A 26 -13.18 -3.94 -4.36
CA SER A 26 -12.51 -3.22 -5.46
C SER A 26 -11.13 -2.72 -5.06
N TYR A 27 -10.99 -2.14 -3.86
CA TYR A 27 -9.70 -1.65 -3.37
C TYR A 27 -8.72 -2.78 -3.14
N VAL A 28 -9.14 -3.88 -2.50
CA VAL A 28 -8.24 -5.03 -2.28
C VAL A 28 -7.85 -5.68 -3.60
N THR A 29 -8.76 -5.79 -4.57
CA THR A 29 -8.45 -6.32 -5.90
C THR A 29 -7.38 -5.47 -6.58
N GLN A 30 -7.50 -4.14 -6.50
CA GLN A 30 -6.53 -3.23 -7.07
C GLN A 30 -5.19 -3.26 -6.31
N LEU A 31 -5.20 -3.36 -4.98
CA LEU A 31 -3.99 -3.55 -4.18
C LEU A 31 -3.26 -4.85 -4.57
N HIS A 32 -4.01 -5.93 -4.73
CA HIS A 32 -3.47 -7.23 -5.13
C HIS A 32 -2.86 -7.17 -6.53
N LYS A 33 -3.46 -6.41 -7.45
CA LYS A 33 -2.87 -6.14 -8.75
C LYS A 33 -1.51 -5.44 -8.63
N VAL A 34 -1.43 -4.35 -7.85
CA VAL A 34 -0.16 -3.62 -7.64
C VAL A 34 0.88 -4.52 -6.96
N TYR A 35 0.49 -5.33 -5.98
CA TYR A 35 1.37 -6.32 -5.35
C TYR A 35 1.93 -7.32 -6.35
N ASN A 36 1.10 -7.82 -7.27
CA ASN A 36 1.53 -8.76 -8.31
C ASN A 36 2.47 -8.07 -9.32
N GLU A 37 2.18 -6.84 -9.71
CA GLU A 37 3.06 -6.02 -10.57
C GLU A 37 4.43 -5.81 -9.89
N LEU A 38 4.45 -5.47 -8.60
CA LEU A 38 5.69 -5.30 -7.82
C LEU A 38 6.46 -6.62 -7.66
N SER A 39 5.77 -7.72 -7.37
CA SER A 39 6.41 -9.04 -7.23
C SER A 39 7.05 -9.49 -8.55
N GLN A 40 6.37 -9.26 -9.67
CA GLN A 40 6.91 -9.53 -11.00
C GLN A 40 8.10 -8.63 -11.33
N ALA A 41 8.01 -7.34 -11.02
CA ALA A 41 9.10 -6.38 -11.21
C ALA A 41 10.34 -6.76 -10.40
N ALA A 42 10.18 -7.19 -9.14
CA ALA A 42 11.30 -7.65 -8.31
C ALA A 42 12.03 -8.85 -8.93
N VAL A 43 11.28 -9.85 -9.40
CA VAL A 43 11.86 -11.03 -10.07
C VAL A 43 12.55 -10.67 -11.38
N GLN A 44 11.95 -9.79 -12.19
CA GLN A 44 12.55 -9.29 -13.43
C GLN A 44 13.87 -8.56 -13.14
N TYR A 45 13.87 -7.63 -12.19
CA TYR A 45 15.04 -6.86 -11.80
C TYR A 45 16.23 -7.74 -11.39
N GLN A 46 15.97 -8.81 -10.62
CA GLN A 46 16.99 -9.80 -10.26
C GLN A 46 17.49 -10.59 -11.48
N THR A 47 16.57 -11.04 -12.33
CA THR A 47 16.86 -11.90 -13.48
C THR A 47 17.69 -11.17 -14.53
N GLU A 48 17.32 -9.94 -14.88
CA GLU A 48 18.03 -9.10 -15.86
C GLU A 48 19.48 -8.83 -15.48
N ARG A 49 19.76 -8.82 -14.17
CA ARG A 49 21.08 -8.51 -13.62
C ARG A 49 21.82 -9.76 -13.14
N ASN A 50 21.24 -10.94 -13.35
CA ASN A 50 21.78 -12.24 -12.96
C ASN A 50 22.23 -12.27 -11.48
N ALA A 51 21.38 -11.73 -10.60
CA ALA A 51 21.68 -11.54 -9.19
C ALA A 51 20.79 -12.43 -8.30
N ILE A 52 21.32 -12.87 -7.16
CA ILE A 52 20.56 -13.74 -6.23
C ILE A 52 19.58 -12.98 -5.33
N ASN A 53 19.76 -11.66 -5.16
CA ASN A 53 18.93 -10.79 -4.32
C ASN A 53 18.89 -9.37 -4.88
N LEU A 54 17.96 -8.54 -4.42
CA LEU A 54 17.74 -7.20 -4.96
C LEU A 54 18.90 -6.23 -4.69
N LYS A 55 19.60 -6.39 -3.57
CA LYS A 55 20.78 -5.56 -3.24
C LYS A 55 21.94 -5.86 -4.18
N GLU A 56 22.19 -7.13 -4.48
CA GLU A 56 23.18 -7.57 -5.49
C GLU A 56 22.78 -7.13 -6.90
N ALA A 57 21.49 -7.12 -7.20
CA ALA A 57 20.93 -6.54 -8.41
C ALA A 57 21.09 -4.99 -8.46
N GLY A 58 21.62 -4.35 -7.41
CA GLY A 58 21.93 -2.92 -7.43
C GLY A 58 20.86 -2.00 -6.86
N LEU A 59 19.78 -2.54 -6.26
CA LEU A 59 18.75 -1.75 -5.57
C LEU A 59 19.30 -1.20 -4.22
N THR A 60 20.19 -0.21 -4.32
CA THR A 60 21.05 0.25 -3.20
C THR A 60 20.99 1.77 -2.97
N SER A 61 20.13 2.48 -3.69
CA SER A 61 20.00 3.94 -3.57
C SER A 61 18.60 4.40 -3.97
N GLN A 62 18.26 5.64 -3.62
CA GLN A 62 17.02 6.28 -4.07
C GLN A 62 16.92 6.31 -5.60
N THR A 63 18.02 6.62 -6.31
CA THR A 63 18.07 6.60 -7.77
C THR A 63 17.83 5.18 -8.33
N ALA A 64 18.40 4.15 -7.71
CA ALA A 64 18.15 2.77 -8.14
C ALA A 64 16.68 2.36 -7.93
N ALA A 65 16.05 2.83 -6.84
CA ALA A 65 14.64 2.61 -6.58
C ALA A 65 13.74 3.34 -7.59
N GLU A 66 14.11 4.55 -8.00
CA GLU A 66 13.43 5.28 -9.07
C GLU A 66 13.53 4.55 -10.41
N ASN A 67 14.74 4.14 -10.79
CA ASN A 67 14.96 3.37 -12.02
C ASN A 67 14.19 2.04 -12.00
N PHE A 68 14.13 1.36 -10.85
CA PHE A 68 13.31 0.15 -10.69
C PHE A 68 11.84 0.40 -11.09
N ILE A 69 11.24 1.51 -10.64
CA ILE A 69 9.88 1.87 -11.05
C ILE A 69 9.81 2.21 -12.54
N GLU A 70 10.70 3.06 -13.03
CA GLU A 70 10.65 3.59 -14.39
C GLU A 70 10.90 2.51 -15.47
N GLU A 71 11.71 1.50 -15.15
CA GLU A 71 12.01 0.37 -16.05
C GLU A 71 10.91 -0.70 -16.05
N HIS A 72 10.26 -0.95 -14.91
CA HIS A 72 9.39 -2.12 -14.72
C HIS A 72 7.90 -1.79 -14.65
N PHE A 73 7.54 -0.52 -14.42
CA PHE A 73 6.15 -0.07 -14.39
C PHE A 73 5.81 0.78 -15.60
N LYS A 74 4.57 0.64 -16.07
CA LYS A 74 4.00 1.57 -17.03
C LYS A 74 3.62 2.86 -16.32
N VAL A 75 4.58 3.77 -16.19
CA VAL A 75 4.38 5.09 -15.60
C VAL A 75 3.59 5.98 -16.56
N VAL A 76 2.46 6.51 -16.08
CA VAL A 76 1.65 7.51 -16.78
C VAL A 76 2.12 8.92 -16.44
N GLN A 77 2.54 9.13 -15.20
CA GLN A 77 2.99 10.42 -14.71
C GLN A 77 4.02 10.28 -13.60
N LYS A 78 5.12 11.04 -13.67
CA LYS A 78 6.09 11.24 -12.59
C LYS A 78 5.82 12.59 -11.91
N CYS A 79 5.62 12.61 -10.61
CA CYS A 79 5.38 13.83 -9.82
C CYS A 79 6.59 14.28 -9.01
N GLY A 80 7.70 13.54 -9.04
CA GLY A 80 8.91 13.89 -8.31
C GLY A 80 8.73 13.72 -6.79
N SER A 81 9.44 14.52 -6.02
CA SER A 81 9.31 14.58 -4.56
C SER A 81 8.03 15.25 -4.10
N ASP A 82 7.46 16.10 -4.96
CA ASP A 82 6.16 16.68 -4.73
C ASP A 82 5.11 15.60 -4.82
N ARG A 83 4.15 15.71 -3.93
CA ARG A 83 3.11 14.72 -3.83
C ARG A 83 1.98 15.01 -4.79
N THR A 84 1.53 16.26 -4.82
CA THR A 84 0.61 16.74 -5.83
C THR A 84 1.37 16.83 -7.16
N PRO A 85 0.83 16.30 -8.26
CA PRO A 85 -0.55 15.84 -8.42
C PRO A 85 -0.80 14.32 -8.27
N CYS A 86 0.20 13.50 -7.92
CA CYS A 86 0.05 12.04 -7.85
C CYS A 86 -0.81 11.58 -6.66
N PHE A 87 -0.63 12.18 -5.47
CA PHE A 87 -1.46 11.90 -4.29
C PHE A 87 -2.04 13.21 -3.71
N PRO A 88 -3.12 13.14 -2.92
CA PRO A 88 -3.60 14.23 -2.07
C PRO A 88 -2.62 14.58 -0.94
N GLU A 89 -2.63 15.86 -0.50
CA GLU A 89 -2.68 16.31 0.91
C GLU A 89 -2.36 15.32 2.07
N ALA A 90 -1.44 15.58 3.02
CA ALA A 90 -1.03 14.58 4.03
C ALA A 90 -2.04 14.61 5.15
N GLY A 91 -2.46 15.84 5.48
CA GLY A 91 -3.62 16.08 6.31
C GLY A 91 -4.94 15.59 5.71
N ASP A 92 -4.98 15.30 4.39
CA ASP A 92 -6.19 14.76 3.75
C ASP A 92 -6.34 13.26 4.01
N TYR A 93 -5.24 12.56 4.30
CA TYR A 93 -5.31 11.15 4.69
C TYR A 93 -5.72 10.99 6.14
N LYS A 94 -6.64 10.05 6.35
CA LYS A 94 -7.05 9.59 7.68
C LYS A 94 -6.60 8.15 7.92
N LYS A 95 -6.43 7.80 9.18
CA LYS A 95 -6.32 6.41 9.63
C LYS A 95 -7.71 5.80 9.76
N LEU A 96 -7.77 4.47 9.93
CA LEU A 96 -9.01 3.76 10.26
C LEU A 96 -9.68 4.28 11.54
N SER A 97 -8.88 4.77 12.49
CA SER A 97 -9.36 5.41 13.72
C SER A 97 -9.97 6.81 13.51
N GLY A 98 -9.84 7.39 12.31
CA GLY A 98 -10.21 8.76 12.00
C GLY A 98 -9.11 9.79 12.31
N ALA A 99 -8.01 9.39 12.94
CA ALA A 99 -6.86 10.27 13.17
C ALA A 99 -6.24 10.73 11.84
N THR A 100 -5.87 12.01 11.75
CA THR A 100 -5.17 12.56 10.59
C THR A 100 -3.73 12.02 10.51
N VAL A 101 -3.26 11.69 9.31
CA VAL A 101 -1.85 11.34 9.08
C VAL A 101 -0.98 12.59 9.24
N THR A 102 0.05 12.50 10.08
CA THR A 102 0.91 13.66 10.43
C THR A 102 2.38 13.47 10.05
N ALA A 103 2.77 12.28 9.62
CA ALA A 103 4.14 12.00 9.18
C ALA A 103 4.14 11.32 7.81
N TRP A 104 5.05 11.73 6.94
CA TRP A 104 5.25 11.14 5.61
C TRP A 104 6.75 11.11 5.32
N TYR A 105 7.31 9.92 5.07
CA TYR A 105 8.77 9.78 4.98
C TYR A 105 9.34 10.38 3.68
N THR A 106 10.49 11.06 3.82
CA THR A 106 11.31 11.65 2.74
C THR A 106 12.77 11.14 2.85
N PRO A 107 13.51 10.99 1.73
CA PRO A 107 13.13 11.28 0.34
C PRO A 107 12.14 10.25 -0.23
N ARG A 108 11.34 10.66 -1.22
CA ARG A 108 10.38 9.80 -1.92
C ARG A 108 10.13 10.35 -3.31
N THR A 109 9.89 9.48 -4.28
CA THR A 109 9.46 9.88 -5.62
C THR A 109 8.12 9.24 -5.96
N ASN A 110 7.19 10.07 -6.42
CA ASN A 110 5.78 9.71 -6.63
C ASN A 110 5.44 9.55 -8.11
N TYR A 111 4.58 8.58 -8.42
CA TYR A 111 4.15 8.23 -9.77
C TYR A 111 2.67 7.88 -9.81
N VAL A 112 2.05 8.06 -10.97
CA VAL A 112 0.79 7.40 -11.35
C VAL A 112 1.14 6.33 -12.37
N ILE A 113 0.67 5.10 -12.14
CA ILE A 113 0.89 3.97 -13.05
C ILE A 113 -0.37 3.66 -13.87
N ALA A 114 -0.20 2.94 -14.98
CA ALA A 114 -1.28 2.66 -15.93
C ALA A 114 -2.45 1.86 -15.33
N SER A 115 -2.24 1.19 -14.19
CA SER A 115 -3.30 0.52 -13.44
C SER A 115 -4.26 1.52 -12.76
N GLY A 116 -3.94 2.81 -12.73
CA GLY A 116 -4.71 3.87 -12.09
C GLY A 116 -4.34 4.13 -10.62
N ALA A 117 -3.45 3.33 -10.06
CA ALA A 117 -2.90 3.54 -8.73
C ALA A 117 -1.81 4.62 -8.73
N SER A 118 -1.68 5.31 -7.60
CA SER A 118 -0.54 6.17 -7.31
C SER A 118 0.44 5.40 -6.44
N ILE A 119 1.72 5.43 -6.81
CA ILE A 119 2.80 4.76 -6.09
C ILE A 119 3.89 5.76 -5.71
N GLY A 120 4.40 5.67 -4.48
CA GLY A 120 5.48 6.50 -3.99
C GLY A 120 6.57 5.62 -3.42
N ILE A 121 7.79 5.69 -3.95
CA ILE A 121 8.88 4.83 -3.54
C ILE A 121 9.98 5.61 -2.81
N SER A 122 10.48 5.01 -1.73
CA SER A 122 11.65 5.47 -1.01
C SER A 122 12.63 4.32 -0.82
N TYR A 123 13.90 4.54 -1.14
CA TYR A 123 14.97 3.66 -0.69
C TYR A 123 15.24 3.92 0.79
N ARG A 124 14.86 2.97 1.63
CA ARG A 124 14.89 3.07 3.10
C ARG A 124 15.46 1.78 3.67
N ALA A 125 16.74 1.55 3.38
CA ALA A 125 17.42 0.35 3.81
C ALA A 125 17.46 0.25 5.35
N ASN A 126 16.91 -0.83 5.89
CA ASN A 126 16.97 -1.18 7.30
C ASN A 126 16.92 -2.71 7.44
N GLY A 127 18.01 -3.32 7.88
CA GLY A 127 18.13 -4.78 7.87
C GLY A 127 17.95 -5.34 6.46
N ASP A 128 16.98 -6.24 6.31
CA ASP A 128 16.61 -6.83 5.02
C ASP A 128 15.61 -5.98 4.23
N VAL A 129 14.98 -4.97 4.80
CA VAL A 129 14.08 -4.06 4.06
C VAL A 129 14.93 -3.14 3.19
N LEU A 130 14.58 -3.02 1.90
CA LEU A 130 15.28 -2.12 0.96
C LEU A 130 14.45 -0.87 0.63
N CYS A 131 13.16 -1.06 0.35
CA CYS A 131 12.29 0.01 -0.12
C CYS A 131 10.96 0.04 0.63
N GLU A 132 10.48 1.26 0.90
CA GLU A 132 9.14 1.54 1.39
C GLU A 132 8.30 2.12 0.25
N PHE A 133 7.20 1.45 -0.07
CA PHE A 133 6.23 1.88 -1.07
C PHE A 133 4.98 2.39 -0.38
N TYR A 134 4.48 3.53 -0.84
CA TYR A 134 3.11 3.96 -0.57
C TYR A 134 2.28 3.68 -1.80
N VAL A 135 1.30 2.82 -1.65
CA VAL A 135 0.37 2.45 -2.71
C VAL A 135 -0.98 3.03 -2.36
N ASP A 136 -1.42 4.00 -3.16
CA ASP A 136 -2.79 4.46 -3.17
C ASP A 136 -3.49 3.84 -4.39
N VAL A 137 -4.43 2.93 -4.13
CA VAL A 137 -5.05 2.09 -5.16
C VAL A 137 -6.02 2.87 -6.05
N ASN A 138 -6.56 4.00 -5.61
CA ASN A 138 -7.51 4.82 -6.38
C ASN A 138 -7.02 6.26 -6.61
N GLY A 139 -5.79 6.56 -6.18
CA GLY A 139 -5.13 7.83 -6.38
C GLY A 139 -5.88 8.95 -5.67
N LYS A 140 -5.99 10.13 -6.30
CA LYS A 140 -6.64 11.30 -5.69
C LYS A 140 -8.11 11.15 -5.28
N LYS A 141 -8.76 10.04 -5.63
CA LYS A 141 -10.16 9.79 -5.30
C LYS A 141 -10.24 9.38 -3.84
N GLY A 142 -11.19 9.96 -3.11
CA GLY A 142 -11.45 9.52 -1.74
C GLY A 142 -11.80 8.01 -1.65
N PRO A 143 -11.77 7.45 -0.43
CA PRO A 143 -11.85 8.17 0.84
C PRO A 143 -10.53 8.71 1.44
N ASN A 144 -9.36 8.39 0.89
CA ASN A 144 -8.03 8.72 1.40
C ASN A 144 -7.84 8.20 2.84
N ILE A 145 -8.05 6.89 3.04
CA ILE A 145 -7.93 6.23 4.33
C ILE A 145 -6.84 5.16 4.27
N VAL A 146 -5.87 5.26 5.18
CA VAL A 146 -4.86 4.22 5.42
C VAL A 146 -5.55 2.89 5.74
N GLY A 147 -5.19 1.83 5.02
CA GLY A 147 -5.83 0.52 5.13
C GLY A 147 -7.12 0.37 4.33
N ARG A 148 -7.57 1.42 3.61
CA ARG A 148 -8.67 1.33 2.64
C ARG A 148 -8.15 1.47 1.23
N ASP A 149 -7.52 2.60 0.97
CA ASP A 149 -6.97 2.94 -0.34
C ASP A 149 -5.48 3.19 -0.30
N LEU A 150 -4.94 3.73 0.79
CA LEU A 150 -3.52 3.94 1.01
C LEU A 150 -2.89 2.82 1.85
N PHE A 151 -1.81 2.23 1.36
CA PHE A 151 -1.07 1.15 2.02
C PHE A 151 0.44 1.38 1.95
N PRO A 152 1.13 1.48 3.09
CA PRO A 152 2.55 1.22 3.18
C PRO A 152 2.83 -0.27 2.99
N ILE A 153 3.71 -0.59 2.05
CA ILE A 153 4.21 -1.95 1.81
C ILE A 153 5.72 -1.89 1.65
N PHE A 154 6.42 -2.98 1.99
CA PHE A 154 7.88 -2.98 2.08
C PHE A 154 8.46 -4.09 1.22
N LEU A 155 9.45 -3.74 0.41
CA LEU A 155 10.19 -4.68 -0.43
C LEU A 155 11.47 -5.08 0.28
N TYR A 156 11.63 -6.39 0.50
CA TYR A 156 12.77 -6.98 1.18
C TYR A 156 13.83 -7.45 0.18
N ASN A 157 15.06 -7.57 0.65
CA ASN A 157 16.21 -7.93 -0.16
C ASN A 157 16.03 -9.26 -0.91
N ASN A 158 15.29 -10.21 -0.35
CA ASN A 158 14.96 -11.48 -0.97
C ASN A 158 13.86 -11.39 -2.07
N GLY A 159 13.38 -10.19 -2.40
CA GLY A 159 12.34 -9.96 -3.41
C GLY A 159 10.91 -10.10 -2.90
N LEU A 160 10.72 -10.47 -1.62
CA LEU A 160 9.38 -10.57 -1.03
C LEU A 160 8.86 -9.21 -0.58
N ILE A 161 7.53 -9.08 -0.59
CA ILE A 161 6.82 -7.88 -0.16
C ILE A 161 6.00 -8.22 1.08
N ASP A 162 6.18 -7.46 2.15
CA ASP A 162 5.49 -7.66 3.43
C ASP A 162 5.24 -6.33 4.16
N ASP A 163 4.67 -6.40 5.36
CA ASP A 163 4.63 -5.27 6.30
C ASP A 163 6.01 -5.03 6.94
N ASN A 164 6.13 -4.10 7.89
CA ASN A 164 7.40 -3.83 8.58
C ASN A 164 7.20 -3.38 10.02
N ASP A 165 7.99 -3.90 10.96
CA ASP A 165 8.01 -3.46 12.37
C ASP A 165 9.09 -2.37 12.64
N PHE A 166 9.88 -2.02 11.62
CA PHE A 166 11.02 -1.09 11.65
C PHE A 166 12.21 -1.54 12.52
N SER A 167 12.28 -2.80 12.93
CA SER A 167 13.48 -3.39 13.53
C SER A 167 14.50 -3.75 12.46
N ALA A 168 15.79 -3.77 12.83
CA ALA A 168 16.86 -4.20 11.92
C ALA A 168 16.88 -5.72 11.67
N ASP A 169 16.19 -6.48 12.54
CA ASP A 169 16.10 -7.93 12.47
C ASP A 169 14.90 -8.43 11.67
N ASN A 170 14.03 -7.52 11.22
CA ASN A 170 12.82 -7.87 10.48
C ASN A 170 13.14 -8.58 9.15
N ARG A 171 12.38 -9.64 8.85
CA ARG A 171 12.58 -10.52 7.68
C ARG A 171 11.25 -10.77 6.99
N ALA A 172 11.31 -11.02 5.69
CA ALA A 172 10.18 -11.55 4.92
C ALA A 172 10.42 -13.03 4.54
N PRO A 173 9.37 -13.87 4.51
CA PRO A 173 8.00 -13.53 4.87
C PRO A 173 7.84 -13.40 6.39
N MET A 174 7.07 -12.41 6.82
CA MET A 174 6.66 -12.28 8.22
C MET A 174 5.67 -13.38 8.57
N THR A 175 5.69 -13.79 9.84
CA THR A 175 4.68 -14.68 10.42
C THR A 175 3.33 -13.99 10.55
N LYS A 176 2.27 -14.79 10.72
CA LYS A 176 0.92 -14.24 10.95
C LYS A 176 0.87 -13.38 12.21
N ASP A 177 1.57 -13.78 13.27
CA ASP A 177 1.54 -13.08 14.55
C ASP A 177 2.29 -11.75 14.52
N GLU A 178 3.42 -11.67 13.81
CA GLU A 178 4.13 -10.41 13.58
C GLU A 178 3.26 -9.42 12.80
N ARG A 179 2.60 -9.87 11.72
CA ARG A 179 1.66 -9.04 10.96
C ARG A 179 0.46 -8.58 11.78
N ASN A 180 -0.10 -9.45 12.64
CA ASN A 180 -1.19 -9.09 13.54
C ASN A 180 -0.75 -8.08 14.60
N THR A 181 0.49 -8.17 15.07
CA THR A 181 1.10 -7.19 15.98
C THR A 181 1.22 -5.82 15.28
N ASN A 182 1.72 -5.79 14.04
CA ASN A 182 1.82 -4.57 13.26
C ASN A 182 0.44 -3.98 12.92
N TYR A 183 -0.60 -4.79 12.72
CA TYR A 183 -1.96 -4.30 12.47
C TYR A 183 -2.47 -3.38 13.60
N ALA A 184 -2.07 -3.61 14.85
CA ALA A 184 -2.42 -2.73 15.97
C ALA A 184 -1.92 -1.29 15.76
N VAL A 185 -0.80 -1.12 15.05
CA VAL A 185 -0.25 0.19 14.68
C VAL A 185 -1.16 0.91 13.69
N CYS A 186 -1.69 0.18 12.70
CA CYS A 186 -2.60 0.75 11.72
C CYS A 186 -3.89 1.27 12.36
N THR A 187 -4.39 0.56 13.37
CA THR A 187 -5.67 0.89 14.04
C THR A 187 -5.54 1.87 15.20
N ASN A 188 -4.32 2.20 15.66
CA ASN A 188 -4.15 3.13 16.77
C ASN A 188 -4.46 4.59 16.38
N ASN A 189 -4.42 5.51 17.35
CA ASN A 189 -4.77 6.93 17.15
C ASN A 189 -3.56 7.84 16.88
N LEU A 190 -2.36 7.28 16.68
CA LEU A 190 -1.13 8.03 16.45
C LEU A 190 -0.98 8.34 14.95
N GLY A 191 -1.13 9.61 14.57
CA GLY A 191 -1.08 10.05 13.16
C GLY A 191 0.28 9.87 12.47
N ASN A 192 1.36 9.70 13.23
CA ASN A 192 2.70 9.44 12.72
C ASN A 192 3.01 7.94 12.53
N GLN A 193 2.07 7.06 12.87
CA GLN A 193 2.22 5.61 12.74
C GLN A 193 1.06 5.06 11.93
N TRP A 194 1.28 4.63 10.70
CA TRP A 194 0.18 4.29 9.79
C TRP A 194 0.51 3.15 8.81
N HIS A 195 1.40 2.24 9.21
CA HIS A 195 1.66 0.95 8.56
C HIS A 195 0.90 -0.17 9.29
N GLY A 196 1.02 -1.44 8.88
CA GLY A 196 0.40 -2.59 9.56
C GLY A 196 -0.86 -3.15 8.90
N CYS A 197 -1.60 -2.32 8.14
CA CYS A 197 -2.83 -2.76 7.50
C CYS A 197 -2.61 -3.74 6.35
N PHE A 198 -1.47 -3.64 5.66
CA PHE A 198 -1.16 -4.53 4.56
C PHE A 198 -0.91 -5.96 5.03
N GLY A 199 -0.15 -6.14 6.11
CA GLY A 199 0.07 -7.45 6.73
C GLY A 199 -1.24 -8.14 7.13
N LYS A 200 -2.24 -7.37 7.58
CA LYS A 200 -3.59 -7.91 7.86
C LYS A 200 -4.29 -8.44 6.60
N ILE A 201 -4.22 -7.72 5.49
CA ILE A 201 -4.78 -8.16 4.20
C ILE A 201 -4.10 -9.45 3.72
N LEU A 202 -2.77 -9.58 3.88
CA LEU A 202 -2.04 -10.81 3.56
C LEU A 202 -2.52 -11.98 4.43
N ASN A 203 -2.70 -11.77 5.74
CA ASN A 203 -3.20 -12.80 6.65
C ASN A 203 -4.62 -13.26 6.34
N ASP A 204 -5.45 -12.35 5.82
CA ASP A 204 -6.87 -12.58 5.52
C ASP A 204 -7.12 -13.07 4.09
N ASN A 205 -6.08 -13.53 3.38
CA ASN A 205 -6.17 -14.01 1.99
C ASN A 205 -6.78 -12.97 1.04
N TRP A 206 -6.29 -11.73 1.08
CA TRP A 206 -6.77 -10.64 0.23
C TRP A 206 -8.26 -10.32 0.46
N GLN A 207 -8.66 -10.28 1.73
CA GLN A 207 -9.97 -9.78 2.16
C GLN A 207 -9.80 -8.64 3.15
N MET A 208 -10.56 -7.56 2.96
CA MET A 208 -10.60 -6.43 3.90
C MET A 208 -11.81 -6.61 4.82
N THR A 209 -11.56 -7.17 6.01
CA THR A 209 -12.61 -7.52 6.98
C THR A 209 -12.91 -6.42 8.00
N TYR A 210 -12.13 -5.34 8.00
CA TYR A 210 -12.29 -4.18 8.87
C TYR A 210 -12.98 -3.03 8.14
#